data_AF-A0A7X7TN79-F1
#
_entry.id   AF-A0A7X7TN79-F1
#
_cell.length_a   1.000
_cell.length_b   1.000
_cell.length_c   1.000
_cell.angle_alpha   90.00
_cell.angle_beta   90.00
_cell.angle_gamma   90.00
#
_symmetry.space_group_name_H-M   'P 1'
#
loop_
_entity.id
_entity.type
_entity.pdbx_description
1 polymer ?
#
loop_
_entity_poly.entity_id
_entity_poly.type
_entity_poly.pdbx_seq_one_letter_code
_entity_poly.pdbx_strand_id
1 'polypeptide(L)'
;MFGLFHSEKDGFSVPYLSREVHLLFKKYSDNDDPYKWVKRQSNDMVLSRYDDLKKTVTTSADPFVTALKLAIAGNIIDYGIPQHFDLDETIGKVLASDFAIDHSKDLKQSLSEAKSVLYIGDNAGEIVFDKLFIETIHHPDLWYAVRGAPIINDVTLEDANYVQMNEVAHVIENGYDAPSTMLSHCSKEFKDLFSRADIVISKGQGNLESLLHESSKKIYFLLMVKCDVIADILGVKKGQFVVARNVVENENCHSKRKGRHRQNVCLDQSFLDGATFRNSDNAD
;
A
#
# COMPACT_ATOMS: atom_id res chain seq x y z
N MET A 1 -15.75 17.21 -8.70
CA MET A 1 -15.74 17.17 -7.23
C MET A 1 -14.33 16.91 -6.67
N PHE A 2 -13.51 16.02 -7.27
CA PHE A 2 -12.11 15.78 -6.85
C PHE A 2 -11.13 16.95 -7.04
N GLY A 3 -11.31 17.80 -8.05
CA GLY A 3 -10.46 18.99 -8.22
C GLY A 3 -10.58 20.05 -7.10
N LEU A 4 -11.56 19.93 -6.21
CA LEU A 4 -11.75 20.84 -5.07
C LEU A 4 -10.94 20.45 -3.83
N PHE A 5 -10.43 19.21 -3.74
CA PHE A 5 -9.80 18.67 -2.53
C PHE A 5 -8.40 18.06 -2.76
N HIS A 6 -7.83 18.28 -3.95
CA HIS A 6 -6.45 17.93 -4.31
C HIS A 6 -5.62 19.17 -4.68
N SER A 7 -6.16 20.35 -4.38
CA SER A 7 -5.47 21.62 -4.55
C SER A 7 -4.55 21.84 -3.34
N GLU A 8 -3.28 21.44 -3.44
CA GLU A 8 -2.25 21.93 -2.50
C GLU A 8 -2.18 23.47 -2.46
N LYS A 9 -2.73 24.14 -3.48
CA LYS A 9 -2.85 25.61 -3.52
C LYS A 9 -3.77 26.18 -2.43
N ASP A 10 -4.73 25.39 -1.92
CA ASP A 10 -5.68 25.85 -0.90
C ASP A 10 -5.52 25.15 0.46
N GLY A 11 -4.51 24.26 0.60
CA GLY A 11 -4.19 23.60 1.88
C GLY A 11 -5.20 22.54 2.34
N PHE A 12 -6.12 22.09 1.47
CA PHE A 12 -7.15 21.11 1.84
C PHE A 12 -6.93 19.77 1.11
N SER A 13 -6.66 18.72 1.88
CA SER A 13 -6.64 17.32 1.43
C SER A 13 -7.41 16.43 2.42
N VAL A 14 -7.91 15.27 1.97
CA VAL A 14 -8.59 14.31 2.86
C VAL A 14 -7.68 13.85 4.01
N PRO A 15 -6.39 13.52 3.77
CA PRO A 15 -5.45 13.23 4.85
C PRO A 15 -5.28 14.38 5.85
N TYR A 16 -5.19 15.62 5.36
CA TYR A 16 -5.08 16.80 6.22
C TYR A 16 -6.33 16.98 7.09
N LEU A 17 -7.53 16.88 6.50
CA LEU A 17 -8.78 16.94 7.26
C LEU A 17 -8.85 15.84 8.32
N SER A 18 -8.49 14.61 7.95
CA SER A 18 -8.48 13.47 8.88
C SER A 18 -7.54 13.71 10.06
N ARG A 19 -6.34 14.26 9.80
CA ARG A 19 -5.41 14.69 10.84
C ARG A 19 -6.05 15.69 11.79
N GLU A 20 -6.63 16.78 11.29
CA GLU A 20 -7.25 17.82 12.12
C GLU A 20 -8.38 17.27 13.00
N VAL A 21 -9.22 16.40 12.45
CA VAL A 21 -10.29 15.72 13.21
C VAL A 21 -9.70 14.85 14.31
N HIS A 22 -8.64 14.09 14.02
CA HIS A 22 -8.01 13.22 15.01
C HIS A 22 -7.24 13.99 16.09
N LEU A 23 -6.67 15.15 15.78
CA LEU A 23 -6.08 16.05 16.79
C LEU A 23 -7.14 16.54 17.77
N LEU A 24 -8.33 16.90 17.27
CA LEU A 24 -9.46 17.24 18.14
C LEU A 24 -9.87 16.04 19.00
N PHE A 25 -9.97 14.85 18.41
CA PHE A 25 -10.34 13.65 19.16
C PHE A 25 -9.35 13.35 20.30
N LYS A 26 -8.04 13.41 20.04
CA LYS A 26 -7.01 13.25 21.08
C LYS A 26 -7.17 14.28 22.20
N LYS A 27 -7.33 15.55 21.82
CA LYS A 27 -7.51 16.66 22.78
C LYS A 27 -8.74 16.49 23.67
N TYR A 28 -9.88 16.09 23.10
CA TYR A 28 -11.13 15.94 23.87
C TYR A 28 -11.23 14.62 24.64
N SER A 29 -10.46 13.60 24.25
CA SER A 29 -10.39 12.32 24.97
C SER A 29 -9.27 12.25 26.01
N ASP A 30 -8.37 13.23 26.06
CA ASP A 30 -7.15 13.23 26.88
C ASP A 30 -6.31 11.96 26.66
N ASN A 31 -6.26 11.51 25.40
CA ASN A 31 -5.55 10.31 24.99
C ASN A 31 -4.79 10.55 23.67
N ASP A 32 -3.46 10.51 23.73
CA ASP A 32 -2.58 10.76 22.59
C ASP A 32 -2.57 9.63 21.54
N ASP A 33 -3.00 8.43 21.91
CA ASP A 33 -3.22 7.30 21.00
C ASP A 33 -4.53 6.55 21.33
N PRO A 34 -5.68 7.06 20.87
CA PRO A 34 -6.98 6.43 21.07
C PRO A 34 -7.11 5.02 20.48
N TYR A 35 -6.24 4.65 19.53
CA TYR A 35 -6.31 3.40 18.79
C TYR A 35 -5.27 2.37 19.25
N LYS A 36 -4.43 2.71 20.23
CA LYS A 36 -3.35 1.85 20.75
C LYS A 36 -3.80 0.41 21.03
N TRP A 37 -4.91 0.26 21.72
CA TRP A 37 -5.41 -1.06 22.12
C TRP A 37 -5.89 -1.88 20.90
N VAL A 38 -6.64 -1.26 19.99
CA VAL A 38 -7.11 -1.96 18.79
C VAL A 38 -5.96 -2.32 17.85
N LYS A 39 -4.94 -1.44 17.71
CA LYS A 39 -3.70 -1.75 16.99
C LYS A 39 -3.00 -2.97 17.57
N ARG A 40 -2.89 -3.04 18.90
CA ARG A 40 -2.27 -4.19 19.56
C ARG A 40 -3.04 -5.49 19.35
N GLN A 41 -4.37 -5.46 19.45
CA GLN A 41 -5.20 -6.62 19.11
C GLN A 41 -5.04 -7.04 17.64
N SER A 42 -4.89 -6.08 16.73
CA SER A 42 -4.61 -6.33 15.32
C SER A 42 -3.36 -7.16 15.15
N ASN A 43 -2.27 -6.69 15.78
CA ASN A 43 -0.97 -7.30 15.71
C ASN A 43 -1.01 -8.70 16.33
N ASP A 44 -1.60 -8.84 17.53
CA ASP A 44 -1.70 -10.12 18.24
C ASP A 44 -2.50 -11.16 17.45
N MET A 45 -3.57 -10.75 16.78
CA MET A 45 -4.41 -11.64 15.97
C MET A 45 -3.61 -12.30 14.83
N VAL A 46 -2.71 -11.55 14.18
CA VAL A 46 -1.89 -12.08 13.09
C VAL A 46 -0.64 -12.79 13.65
N LEU A 47 -0.02 -12.24 14.69
CA LEU A 47 1.14 -12.85 15.36
C LEU A 47 0.83 -14.25 15.89
N SER A 48 -0.39 -14.48 16.40
CA SER A 48 -0.80 -15.81 16.88
C SER A 48 -0.83 -16.89 15.80
N ARG A 49 -0.75 -16.51 14.51
CA ARG A 49 -0.73 -17.40 13.34
C ARG A 49 0.59 -17.31 12.57
N TYR A 50 1.57 -16.55 13.07
CA TYR A 50 2.78 -16.22 12.31
C TYR A 50 3.55 -17.46 11.84
N ASP A 51 3.71 -18.46 12.70
CA ASP A 51 4.40 -19.70 12.36
C ASP A 51 3.69 -20.51 11.26
N ASP A 52 2.35 -20.57 11.32
CA ASP A 52 1.54 -21.24 10.30
C ASP A 52 1.57 -20.50 8.96
N LEU A 53 1.56 -19.16 8.99
CA LEU A 53 1.71 -18.32 7.80
C LEU A 53 3.10 -18.48 7.18
N LYS A 54 4.13 -18.49 8.01
CA LYS A 54 5.51 -18.75 7.57
C LYS A 54 5.68 -20.14 6.97
N LYS A 55 5.03 -21.15 7.55
CA LYS A 55 5.01 -22.50 6.98
C LYS A 55 4.28 -22.53 5.63
N THR A 56 3.13 -21.85 5.54
CA THR A 56 2.38 -21.68 4.29
C THR A 56 3.25 -21.08 3.19
N VAL A 57 3.99 -20.01 3.49
CA VAL A 57 4.91 -19.36 2.54
C VAL A 57 6.06 -20.27 2.14
N THR A 58 6.74 -20.88 3.11
CA THR A 58 7.96 -21.67 2.86
C THR A 58 7.69 -22.98 2.12
N THR A 59 6.48 -23.53 2.23
CA THR A 59 6.09 -24.79 1.57
C THR A 59 5.30 -24.59 0.27
N SER A 60 5.01 -23.35 -0.11
CA SER A 60 4.26 -23.06 -1.34
C SER A 60 5.13 -23.20 -2.59
N ALA A 61 4.46 -23.29 -3.75
CA ALA A 61 5.13 -23.40 -5.05
C ALA A 61 5.92 -22.14 -5.43
N ASP A 62 5.45 -20.96 -5.02
CA ASP A 62 6.18 -19.69 -5.15
C ASP A 62 6.08 -18.90 -3.83
N PRO A 63 7.09 -19.01 -2.95
CA PRO A 63 7.11 -18.30 -1.68
C PRO A 63 6.98 -16.78 -1.83
N PHE A 64 7.57 -16.20 -2.88
CA PHE A 64 7.50 -14.76 -3.14
C PHE A 64 6.06 -14.32 -3.40
N VAL A 65 5.37 -14.98 -4.34
CA VAL A 65 3.98 -14.64 -4.69
C VAL A 65 3.05 -14.90 -3.51
N THR A 66 3.28 -15.99 -2.76
CA THR A 66 2.48 -16.34 -1.59
C THR A 66 2.60 -15.29 -0.49
N ALA A 67 3.82 -14.89 -0.14
CA ALA A 67 4.06 -13.85 0.85
C ALA A 67 3.55 -12.48 0.38
N LEU A 68 3.66 -12.17 -0.92
CA LEU A 68 3.12 -10.94 -1.51
C LEU A 68 1.59 -10.86 -1.40
N LYS A 69 0.90 -11.97 -1.70
CA LYS A 69 -0.55 -12.08 -1.51
C LYS A 69 -0.94 -11.85 -0.05
N LEU A 70 -0.21 -12.45 0.91
CA LEU A 70 -0.45 -12.25 2.33
C LEU A 70 -0.21 -10.79 2.78
N ALA A 71 0.84 -10.13 2.30
CA ALA A 71 1.10 -8.71 2.56
C ALA A 71 -0.07 -7.83 2.11
N ILE A 72 -0.72 -8.18 1.00
CA ILE A 72 -1.92 -7.47 0.52
C ILE A 72 -3.17 -7.84 1.35
N ALA A 73 -3.28 -9.10 1.82
CA ALA A 73 -4.40 -9.60 2.61
C ALA A 73 -4.63 -8.81 3.90
N GLY A 74 -3.57 -8.33 4.54
CA GLY A 74 -3.67 -7.59 5.79
C GLY A 74 -4.56 -6.34 5.68
N ASN A 75 -4.68 -5.76 4.48
CA ASN A 75 -5.53 -4.60 4.23
C ASN A 75 -7.03 -4.90 4.42
N ILE A 76 -7.43 -6.16 4.56
CA ILE A 76 -8.83 -6.58 4.81
C ILE A 76 -9.19 -6.45 6.30
N ILE A 77 -8.20 -6.34 7.19
CA ILE A 77 -8.40 -6.11 8.63
C ILE A 77 -8.75 -4.63 8.85
N ASP A 78 -9.88 -4.18 8.30
CA ASP A 78 -10.34 -2.81 8.45
C ASP A 78 -11.36 -2.74 9.59
N TYR A 79 -11.02 -1.99 10.64
CA TYR A 79 -11.75 -1.91 11.92
C TYR A 79 -13.13 -1.23 11.84
N GLY A 80 -13.59 -0.89 10.63
CA GLY A 80 -14.83 -0.16 10.37
C GLY A 80 -16.10 -1.02 10.31
N ILE A 81 -16.03 -2.36 10.40
CA ILE A 81 -17.24 -3.21 10.30
C ILE A 81 -17.31 -4.19 11.48
N PRO A 82 -18.32 -4.06 12.38
CA PRO A 82 -18.56 -5.01 13.46
C PRO A 82 -19.29 -6.24 12.91
N GLN A 83 -18.62 -7.09 12.15
CA GLN A 83 -19.09 -8.45 11.85
C GLN A 83 -17.90 -9.40 11.89
N HIS A 84 -18.14 -10.63 12.36
CA HIS A 84 -17.17 -11.69 12.59
C HIS A 84 -16.14 -11.79 11.46
N PHE A 85 -14.97 -11.18 11.67
CA PHE A 85 -13.87 -11.23 10.73
C PHE A 85 -13.15 -12.57 10.94
N ASP A 86 -13.33 -13.49 10.01
CA ASP A 86 -12.57 -14.73 9.95
C ASP A 86 -11.28 -14.47 9.16
N LEU A 87 -10.18 -14.35 9.90
CA LEU A 87 -8.86 -14.12 9.34
C LEU A 87 -8.44 -15.30 8.44
N ASP A 88 -8.80 -16.54 8.80
CA ASP A 88 -8.37 -17.74 8.09
C ASP A 88 -9.14 -17.86 6.76
N GLU A 89 -10.45 -17.56 6.76
CA GLU A 89 -11.25 -17.46 5.52
C GLU A 89 -10.71 -16.36 4.59
N THR A 90 -10.34 -15.22 5.18
CA THR A 90 -9.78 -14.07 4.44
C THR A 90 -8.46 -14.43 3.77
N ILE A 91 -7.56 -15.08 4.51
CA ILE A 91 -6.29 -15.57 3.99
C ILE A 91 -6.51 -16.58 2.88
N GLY A 92 -7.42 -17.54 3.07
CA GLY A 92 -7.78 -18.52 2.05
C GLY A 92 -8.27 -17.88 0.75
N LYS A 93 -9.15 -16.88 0.85
CA LYS A 93 -9.65 -16.11 -0.30
C LYS A 93 -8.52 -15.39 -1.03
N VAL A 94 -7.63 -14.72 -0.30
CA VAL A 94 -6.55 -13.94 -0.92
C VAL A 94 -5.56 -14.86 -1.63
N LEU A 95 -5.17 -15.98 -0.99
CA LEU A 95 -4.25 -16.95 -1.59
C LEU A 95 -4.82 -17.57 -2.88
N ALA A 96 -6.13 -17.80 -2.94
CA ALA A 96 -6.83 -18.32 -4.11
C ALA A 96 -7.15 -17.27 -5.20
N SER A 97 -7.03 -15.98 -4.90
CA SER A 97 -7.38 -14.90 -5.83
C SER A 97 -6.23 -14.52 -6.75
N ASP A 98 -6.55 -14.10 -7.96
CA ASP A 98 -5.59 -13.49 -8.88
C ASP A 98 -5.48 -11.97 -8.65
N PHE A 99 -4.35 -11.39 -9.04
CA PHE A 99 -4.19 -9.94 -9.07
C PHE A 99 -4.91 -9.36 -10.30
N ALA A 100 -5.72 -8.32 -10.09
CA ALA A 100 -6.36 -7.60 -11.19
C ALA A 100 -5.36 -6.75 -11.98
N ILE A 101 -4.33 -6.24 -11.31
CA ILE A 101 -3.13 -5.66 -11.92
C ILE A 101 -1.96 -6.43 -11.34
N ASP A 102 -1.19 -7.09 -12.20
CA ASP A 102 -0.11 -8.00 -11.80
C ASP A 102 1.25 -7.54 -12.31
N HIS A 103 1.89 -6.64 -11.58
CA HIS A 103 3.31 -6.34 -11.76
C HIS A 103 4.20 -7.09 -10.77
N SER A 104 3.75 -8.23 -10.23
CA SER A 104 4.52 -9.01 -9.23
C SER A 104 5.85 -9.52 -9.78
N LYS A 105 5.90 -9.91 -11.06
CA LYS A 105 7.14 -10.33 -11.73
C LYS A 105 8.14 -9.19 -11.87
N ASP A 106 7.65 -8.01 -12.30
CA ASP A 106 8.48 -6.80 -12.41
C ASP A 106 8.98 -6.35 -11.02
N LEU A 107 8.14 -6.44 -9.99
CA LEU A 107 8.54 -6.20 -8.61
C LEU A 107 9.64 -7.17 -8.16
N LYS A 108 9.48 -8.49 -8.41
CA LYS A 108 10.46 -9.52 -8.04
C LYS A 108 11.81 -9.27 -8.70
N GLN A 109 11.80 -8.94 -9.99
CA GLN A 109 13.02 -8.59 -10.72
C GLN A 109 13.66 -7.33 -10.14
N SER A 110 12.87 -6.28 -9.93
CA SER A 110 13.37 -5.00 -9.44
C SER A 110 13.94 -5.09 -8.03
N LEU A 111 13.34 -5.92 -7.16
CA LEU A 111 13.88 -6.25 -5.85
C LEU A 111 15.24 -6.95 -5.93
N SER A 112 15.48 -7.78 -6.95
CA SER A 112 16.77 -8.45 -7.13
C SER A 112 17.88 -7.54 -7.66
N GLU A 113 17.51 -6.45 -8.34
CA GLU A 113 18.43 -5.49 -8.97
C GLU A 113 18.68 -4.26 -8.08
N ALA A 114 17.73 -3.92 -7.21
CA ALA A 114 17.83 -2.80 -6.29
C ALA A 114 18.98 -3.00 -5.30
N LYS A 115 19.69 -1.92 -4.98
CA LYS A 115 20.65 -1.87 -3.88
C LYS A 115 19.98 -1.46 -2.58
N SER A 116 18.89 -0.70 -2.67
CA SER A 116 18.15 -0.15 -1.53
C SER A 116 16.64 -0.16 -1.77
N VAL A 117 15.88 -0.53 -0.75
CA VAL A 117 14.41 -0.62 -0.79
C VAL A 117 13.81 0.21 0.34
N LEU A 118 12.84 1.05 0.01
CA LEU A 118 11.98 1.69 1.00
C LEU A 118 10.60 1.05 0.97
N TYR A 119 10.17 0.50 2.10
CA TYR A 119 8.85 -0.10 2.29
C TYR A 119 8.00 0.80 3.19
N ILE A 120 6.95 1.40 2.65
CA ILE A 120 6.06 2.31 3.40
C ILE A 120 4.88 1.50 3.92
N GLY A 121 4.83 1.35 5.24
CA GLY A 121 3.74 0.69 5.95
C GLY A 121 2.43 1.49 5.96
N ASP A 122 1.36 0.78 6.30
CA ASP A 122 0.01 1.34 6.45
C ASP A 122 -0.51 1.07 7.87
N ASN A 123 -1.20 -0.06 8.09
CA ASN A 123 -1.96 -0.32 9.32
C ASN A 123 -1.33 -1.34 10.28
N ALA A 124 -1.72 -1.26 11.56
CA ALA A 124 -1.52 -2.35 12.50
C ALA A 124 -2.28 -3.61 12.06
N GLY A 125 -1.76 -4.79 12.38
CA GLY A 125 -2.16 -6.07 11.79
C GLY A 125 -1.46 -6.33 10.45
N GLU A 126 -1.52 -5.38 9.51
CA GLU A 126 -0.81 -5.47 8.21
C GLU A 126 0.70 -5.63 8.39
N ILE A 127 1.27 -4.89 9.33
CA ILE A 127 2.71 -4.90 9.60
C ILE A 127 3.28 -6.31 9.86
N VAL A 128 2.48 -7.23 10.39
CA VAL A 128 2.91 -8.61 10.65
C VAL A 128 3.02 -9.40 9.35
N PHE A 129 2.09 -9.19 8.40
CA PHE A 129 2.20 -9.75 7.05
C PHE A 129 3.34 -9.10 6.26
N ASP A 130 3.53 -7.80 6.42
CA ASP A 130 4.64 -7.07 5.80
C ASP A 130 5.98 -7.60 6.33
N LYS A 131 6.09 -7.86 7.65
CA LYS A 131 7.26 -8.52 8.25
C LYS A 131 7.54 -9.86 7.58
N LEU A 132 6.52 -10.69 7.39
CA LEU A 132 6.68 -11.99 6.73
C LEU A 132 7.13 -11.87 5.27
N PHE A 133 6.59 -10.90 4.53
CA PHE A 133 7.01 -10.64 3.16
C PHE A 133 8.44 -10.13 3.08
N ILE A 134 8.81 -9.19 3.95
CA ILE A 134 10.18 -8.67 4.09
C ILE A 134 11.17 -9.79 4.46
N GLU A 135 10.80 -10.65 5.41
CA GLU A 135 11.59 -11.83 5.78
C GLU A 135 11.80 -12.76 4.57
N THR A 136 10.76 -12.94 3.75
CA THR A 136 10.80 -13.83 2.57
C THR A 136 11.68 -13.28 1.45
N ILE A 137 11.67 -11.97 1.21
CA ILE A 137 12.53 -11.35 0.19
C ILE A 137 13.97 -11.19 0.66
N HIS A 138 14.19 -11.08 1.97
CA HIS A 138 15.51 -11.00 2.61
C HIS A 138 16.46 -9.97 1.96
N HIS A 139 15.93 -8.78 1.65
CA HIS A 139 16.71 -7.73 0.99
C HIS A 139 17.65 -7.03 2.00
N PRO A 140 18.96 -6.91 1.72
CA PRO A 140 19.96 -6.53 2.71
C PRO A 140 19.91 -5.06 3.17
N ASP A 141 19.45 -4.14 2.31
CA ASP A 141 19.25 -2.72 2.65
C ASP A 141 17.78 -2.35 2.44
N LEU A 142 16.92 -2.85 3.32
CA LEU A 142 15.50 -2.53 3.34
C LEU A 142 15.16 -1.68 4.56
N TRP A 143 14.48 -0.57 4.30
CA TRP A 143 13.94 0.34 5.30
C TRP A 143 12.43 0.25 5.34
N TYR A 144 11.86 -0.02 6.50
CA TYR A 144 10.43 0.00 6.77
C TYR A 144 10.03 1.35 7.38
N ALA A 145 9.19 2.09 6.68
CA ALA A 145 8.72 3.39 7.11
C ALA A 145 7.36 3.32 7.81
N VAL A 146 7.28 3.98 8.96
CA VAL A 146 6.09 4.13 9.80
C VAL A 146 5.69 5.59 9.92
N ARG A 147 4.51 5.89 10.49
CA ARG A 147 4.09 7.27 10.79
C ARG A 147 4.92 7.86 11.92
N GLY A 148 5.10 9.18 11.89
CA GLY A 148 5.83 9.92 12.94
C GLY A 148 5.05 10.15 14.22
N ALA A 149 3.75 9.87 14.23
CA ALA A 149 2.93 9.86 15.44
C ALA A 149 1.70 8.97 15.24
N PRO A 150 1.02 8.55 16.34
CA PRO A 150 -0.21 7.78 16.25
C PRO A 150 -1.29 8.52 15.46
N ILE A 151 -1.88 7.87 14.46
CA ILE A 151 -2.97 8.42 13.67
C ILE A 151 -3.83 7.26 13.16
N ILE A 152 -5.09 7.22 13.59
CA ILE A 152 -5.99 6.07 13.32
C ILE A 152 -5.30 4.75 13.73
N ASN A 153 -5.31 3.73 12.87
CA ASN A 153 -4.67 2.44 13.06
C ASN A 153 -3.33 2.37 12.33
N ASP A 154 -2.79 3.48 11.82
CA ASP A 154 -1.51 3.48 11.12
C ASP A 154 -0.36 3.08 12.05
N VAL A 155 0.62 2.40 11.49
CA VAL A 155 1.78 1.89 12.22
C VAL A 155 2.70 3.02 12.67
N THR A 156 3.22 2.89 13.90
CA THR A 156 4.28 3.76 14.44
C THR A 156 5.51 2.95 14.82
N LEU A 157 6.55 3.60 15.36
CA LEU A 157 7.71 2.89 15.92
C LEU A 157 7.32 1.92 17.04
N GLU A 158 6.28 2.24 17.82
CA GLU A 158 5.79 1.34 18.87
C GLU A 158 5.29 0.03 18.26
N ASP A 159 4.50 0.10 17.18
CA ASP A 159 3.99 -1.07 16.48
C ASP A 159 5.11 -1.89 15.82
N ALA A 160 6.07 -1.21 15.18
CA ALA A 160 7.23 -1.85 14.55
C ALA A 160 8.11 -2.60 15.56
N ASN A 161 8.36 -1.99 16.73
CA ASN A 161 9.06 -2.64 17.82
C ASN A 161 8.27 -3.82 18.39
N TYR A 162 6.95 -3.66 18.55
CA TYR A 162 6.08 -4.69 19.09
C TYR A 162 6.10 -5.99 18.28
N VAL A 163 6.06 -5.88 16.95
CA VAL A 163 6.11 -7.03 16.04
C VAL A 163 7.54 -7.45 15.68
N GLN A 164 8.54 -6.76 16.23
CA GLN A 164 9.96 -6.98 15.98
C GLN A 164 10.34 -6.84 14.49
N MET A 165 9.83 -5.79 13.82
CA MET A 165 10.17 -5.48 12.42
C MET A 165 11.68 -5.25 12.23
N ASN A 166 12.36 -4.76 13.28
CA ASN A 166 13.79 -4.52 13.31
C ASN A 166 14.65 -5.79 13.13
N GLU A 167 14.06 -6.99 13.23
CA GLU A 167 14.75 -8.25 12.93
C GLU A 167 14.95 -8.49 11.42
N VAL A 168 14.14 -7.83 10.59
CA VAL A 168 14.10 -8.07 9.13
C VAL A 168 14.28 -6.80 8.29
N ALA A 169 14.25 -5.62 8.91
CA ALA A 169 14.43 -4.32 8.25
C ALA A 169 14.99 -3.25 9.18
N HIS A 170 15.59 -2.21 8.61
CA HIS A 170 15.77 -0.94 9.32
C HIS A 170 14.41 -0.24 9.45
N VAL A 171 14.16 0.50 10.54
CA VAL A 171 12.87 1.19 10.74
C VAL A 171 13.09 2.69 10.82
N ILE A 172 12.22 3.47 10.16
CA ILE A 172 12.26 4.94 10.11
C ILE A 172 10.86 5.54 10.22
N GLU A 173 10.74 6.69 10.85
CA GLU A 173 9.51 7.49 10.83
C GLU A 173 9.47 8.42 9.62
N ASN A 174 8.30 8.56 9.00
CA ASN A 174 8.09 9.59 7.98
C ASN A 174 8.09 11.02 8.58
N GLY A 175 8.00 11.14 9.90
CA GLY A 175 8.04 12.39 10.65
C GLY A 175 6.77 13.24 10.54
N TYR A 176 5.65 12.64 10.15
CA TYR A 176 4.38 13.34 10.02
C TYR A 176 3.22 12.55 10.66
N ASP A 177 2.25 13.28 11.21
CA ASP A 177 1.15 12.79 12.05
C ASP A 177 -0.20 12.80 11.33
N ALA A 178 -0.19 12.54 10.03
CA ALA A 178 -1.39 12.36 9.21
C ALA A 178 -1.47 10.92 8.67
N PRO A 179 -2.67 10.43 8.31
CA PRO A 179 -2.75 9.24 7.49
C PRO A 179 -2.07 9.49 6.13
N SER A 180 -1.66 8.42 5.47
CA SER A 180 -0.85 8.48 4.24
C SER A 180 0.55 9.09 4.41
N THR A 181 1.32 9.06 3.33
CA THR A 181 2.65 9.68 3.23
C THR A 181 2.56 10.90 2.34
N MET A 182 2.28 12.05 2.95
CA MET A 182 2.33 13.33 2.25
C MET A 182 3.78 13.81 2.19
N LEU A 183 4.46 13.51 1.07
CA LEU A 183 5.91 13.69 0.95
C LEU A 183 6.34 15.12 1.27
N SER A 184 5.58 16.15 0.88
CA SER A 184 5.85 17.56 1.18
C SER A 184 5.96 17.87 2.69
N HIS A 185 5.25 17.15 3.54
CA HIS A 185 5.23 17.33 5.00
C HIS A 185 6.18 16.42 5.78
N CYS A 186 6.73 15.38 5.13
CA CYS A 186 7.62 14.43 5.78
C CYS A 186 8.94 15.06 6.25
N SER A 187 9.60 14.41 7.21
CA SER A 187 10.91 14.81 7.71
C SER A 187 11.95 14.85 6.59
N LYS A 188 13.00 15.66 6.79
CA LYS A 188 14.13 15.71 5.85
C LYS A 188 14.79 14.34 5.69
N GLU A 189 15.00 13.63 6.81
CA GLU A 189 15.61 12.31 6.82
C GLU A 189 14.81 11.30 5.99
N PHE A 190 13.49 11.27 6.14
CA PHE A 190 12.62 10.42 5.34
C PHE A 190 12.65 10.80 3.85
N LYS A 191 12.58 12.10 3.53
CA LYS A 191 12.66 12.58 2.13
C LYS A 191 13.98 12.19 1.46
N ASP A 192 15.09 12.31 2.17
CA ASP A 192 16.41 11.94 1.68
C ASP A 192 16.49 10.41 1.44
N LEU A 193 15.92 9.60 2.34
CA LEU A 193 15.79 8.15 2.17
C LEU A 193 14.88 7.77 0.98
N PHE A 194 13.72 8.40 0.87
CA PHE A 194 12.78 8.18 -0.23
C PHE A 194 13.42 8.51 -1.58
N SER A 195 14.16 9.61 -1.65
CA SER A 195 14.86 10.04 -2.87
C SER A 195 15.95 9.06 -3.28
N ARG A 196 16.72 8.51 -2.33
CA ARG A 196 17.85 7.62 -2.62
C ARG A 196 17.48 6.14 -2.84
N ALA A 197 16.36 5.66 -2.28
CA ALA A 197 15.94 4.27 -2.42
C ALA A 197 15.78 3.87 -3.90
N ASP A 198 16.30 2.73 -4.36
CA ASP A 198 16.17 2.38 -5.79
C ASP A 198 14.72 2.07 -6.18
N ILE A 199 14.00 1.43 -5.26
CA ILE A 199 12.57 1.17 -5.37
C ILE A 199 11.85 1.52 -4.06
N VAL A 200 10.58 1.89 -4.21
CA VAL A 200 9.64 2.08 -3.10
C VAL A 200 8.53 1.05 -3.22
N ILE A 201 8.20 0.37 -2.13
CA ILE A 201 6.98 -0.42 -1.98
C ILE A 201 6.06 0.37 -1.05
N SER A 202 4.81 0.56 -1.45
CA SER A 202 3.86 1.42 -0.76
C SER A 202 2.55 0.67 -0.50
N LYS A 203 2.17 0.59 0.78
CA LYS A 203 0.94 -0.07 1.22
C LYS A 203 -0.20 0.93 1.38
N GLY A 204 -1.43 0.48 1.17
CA GLY A 204 -2.61 1.28 1.48
C GLY A 204 -3.04 2.26 0.39
N GLN A 205 -4.36 2.52 0.34
CA GLN A 205 -4.95 3.43 -0.63
C GLN A 205 -4.53 4.88 -0.40
N GLY A 206 -4.41 5.29 0.87
CA GLY A 206 -4.00 6.64 1.20
C GLY A 206 -2.60 7.00 0.67
N ASN A 207 -1.65 6.07 0.77
CA ASN A 207 -0.32 6.25 0.19
C ASN A 207 -0.34 6.20 -1.35
N LEU A 208 -1.23 5.41 -1.96
CA LEU A 208 -1.42 5.44 -3.41
C LEU A 208 -1.88 6.83 -3.86
N GLU A 209 -2.90 7.40 -3.23
CA GLU A 209 -3.40 8.74 -3.57
C GLU A 209 -2.31 9.81 -3.46
N SER A 210 -1.45 9.74 -2.43
CA SER A 210 -0.42 10.76 -2.20
C SER A 210 0.84 10.59 -3.03
N LEU A 211 1.18 9.38 -3.48
CA LEU A 211 2.45 9.08 -4.16
C LEU A 211 2.30 8.70 -5.64
N LEU A 212 1.08 8.48 -6.14
CA LEU A 212 0.85 8.04 -7.53
C LEU A 212 1.46 9.00 -8.57
N HIS A 213 1.56 10.29 -8.24
CA HIS A 213 2.11 11.32 -9.12
C HIS A 213 3.63 11.52 -9.01
N GLU A 214 4.32 10.78 -8.15
CA GLU A 214 5.79 10.82 -8.01
C GLU A 214 6.47 10.07 -9.17
N SER A 215 6.34 10.60 -10.38
CA SER A 215 6.81 9.98 -11.63
C SER A 215 8.34 9.87 -11.74
N SER A 216 9.08 10.57 -10.88
CA SER A 216 10.55 10.48 -10.80
C SER A 216 11.04 9.24 -10.05
N LYS A 217 10.13 8.49 -9.41
CA LYS A 217 10.48 7.36 -8.56
C LYS A 217 9.78 6.08 -8.96
N LYS A 218 10.47 4.94 -8.83
CA LYS A 218 9.90 3.62 -9.11
C LYS A 218 9.18 3.12 -7.87
N ILE A 219 7.85 3.18 -7.90
CA ILE A 219 6.98 2.85 -6.77
C ILE A 219 6.06 1.70 -7.15
N TYR A 220 6.02 0.68 -6.30
CA TYR A 220 5.07 -0.42 -6.34
C TYR A 220 4.03 -0.25 -5.25
N PHE A 221 2.76 -0.21 -5.64
CA PHE A 221 1.62 -0.15 -4.74
C PHE A 221 1.05 -1.55 -4.54
N LEU A 222 0.94 -1.96 -3.27
CA LEU A 222 0.34 -3.23 -2.88
C LEU A 222 -0.91 -2.94 -2.05
N LEU A 223 -2.09 -3.21 -2.60
CA LEU A 223 -3.35 -2.93 -1.90
C LEU A 223 -4.50 -3.81 -2.40
N MET A 224 -5.53 -3.91 -1.56
CA MET A 224 -6.89 -4.23 -1.99
C MET A 224 -7.62 -2.91 -2.29
N VAL A 225 -8.37 -2.87 -3.39
CA VAL A 225 -9.21 -1.70 -3.72
C VAL A 225 -10.49 -1.72 -2.87
N LYS A 226 -10.67 -0.74 -1.97
CA LYS A 226 -11.84 -0.71 -1.06
C LYS A 226 -12.92 0.31 -1.45
N CYS A 227 -12.65 1.20 -2.38
CA CYS A 227 -13.58 2.26 -2.78
C CYS A 227 -13.63 2.45 -4.29
N ASP A 228 -14.77 2.92 -4.78
CA ASP A 228 -15.04 3.06 -6.21
C ASP A 228 -14.12 4.10 -6.87
N VAL A 229 -13.68 5.10 -6.10
CA VAL A 229 -12.73 6.12 -6.58
C VAL A 229 -11.41 5.47 -7.02
N ILE A 230 -10.82 4.64 -6.17
CA ILE A 230 -9.57 3.95 -6.52
C ILE A 230 -9.83 2.88 -7.59
N ALA A 231 -10.98 2.22 -7.56
CA ALA A 231 -11.40 1.27 -8.58
C ALA A 231 -11.41 1.92 -9.98
N ASP A 232 -12.00 3.11 -10.10
CA ASP A 232 -12.06 3.89 -11.33
C ASP A 232 -10.69 4.36 -11.80
N ILE A 233 -9.82 4.81 -10.87
CA ILE A 233 -8.45 5.26 -11.19
C ILE A 233 -7.62 4.09 -11.76
N LEU A 234 -7.75 2.91 -11.15
CA LEU A 234 -6.97 1.73 -11.52
C LEU A 234 -7.62 0.92 -12.66
N GLY A 235 -8.88 1.19 -13.00
CA GLY A 235 -9.63 0.41 -13.99
C GLY A 235 -9.96 -1.01 -13.52
N VAL A 236 -10.14 -1.21 -12.21
CA VAL A 236 -10.44 -2.50 -11.58
C VAL A 236 -11.74 -2.43 -10.79
N LYS A 237 -12.15 -3.53 -10.16
CA LYS A 237 -13.34 -3.60 -9.28
C LYS A 237 -12.94 -3.50 -7.82
N LYS A 238 -13.84 -2.93 -7.00
CA LYS A 238 -13.75 -3.01 -5.54
C LYS A 238 -13.62 -4.47 -5.07
N GLY A 239 -12.75 -4.70 -4.09
CA GLY A 239 -12.37 -6.01 -3.55
C GLY A 239 -11.23 -6.70 -4.32
N GLN A 240 -10.80 -6.17 -5.46
CA GLN A 240 -9.68 -6.76 -6.21
C GLN A 240 -8.33 -6.35 -5.63
N PHE A 241 -7.37 -7.26 -5.79
CA PHE A 241 -5.99 -7.10 -5.35
C PHE A 241 -5.14 -6.55 -6.48
N VAL A 242 -4.24 -5.63 -6.17
CA VAL A 242 -3.36 -5.02 -7.15
C VAL A 242 -1.91 -5.00 -6.66
N VAL A 243 -1.02 -5.31 -7.59
CA VAL A 243 0.41 -5.03 -7.55
C VAL A 243 0.67 -4.09 -8.71
N ALA A 244 0.62 -2.79 -8.47
CA ALA A 244 0.70 -1.78 -9.52
C ALA A 244 2.00 -1.01 -9.41
N ARG A 245 2.64 -0.72 -10.55
CA ARG A 245 3.82 0.14 -10.63
C ARG A 245 3.42 1.49 -11.21
N ASN A 246 3.92 2.60 -10.67
CA ASN A 246 3.75 3.89 -11.32
C ASN A 246 4.58 3.98 -12.62
N VAL A 247 4.06 4.65 -13.65
CA VAL A 247 4.82 4.86 -14.88
C VAL A 247 5.76 6.04 -14.69
N VAL A 248 7.04 5.80 -14.93
CA VAL A 248 8.08 6.83 -14.93
C VAL A 248 8.07 7.52 -16.30
N GLU A 249 8.07 8.85 -16.34
CA GLU A 249 7.92 9.66 -17.56
C GLU A 249 8.91 9.34 -18.69
N ASN A 250 10.02 8.65 -18.39
CA ASN A 250 11.04 8.25 -19.36
C ASN A 250 10.78 6.92 -20.08
N GLU A 251 9.77 6.14 -19.70
CA GLU A 251 9.36 4.92 -20.41
C GLU A 251 8.30 5.27 -21.49
N ASN A 252 8.74 5.88 -22.60
CA ASN A 252 8.02 6.06 -23.87
C ASN A 252 6.49 6.24 -23.80
N CYS A 253 6.00 7.30 -23.13
CA CYS A 253 4.60 7.73 -23.26
C CYS A 253 4.36 8.53 -24.56
N HIS A 254 4.86 8.04 -25.69
CA HIS A 254 4.64 8.62 -27.03
C HIS A 254 3.99 7.59 -27.96
N SER A 255 2.72 7.29 -27.71
CA SER A 255 1.83 6.82 -28.78
C SER A 255 0.40 7.36 -28.61
N LYS A 256 0.09 8.34 -29.47
CA LYS A 256 -1.22 8.77 -30.01
C LYS A 256 -2.44 8.74 -29.08
N ARG A 257 -2.77 9.89 -28.48
CA ARG A 257 -4.18 10.32 -28.32
C ARG A 257 -4.36 11.80 -28.65
N LYS A 258 -4.88 12.09 -29.86
CA LYS A 258 -5.50 13.37 -30.18
C LYS A 258 -6.89 13.40 -29.52
N GLY A 259 -7.13 14.40 -28.67
CA GLY A 259 -8.49 14.88 -28.34
C GLY A 259 -9.16 14.28 -27.10
N ARG A 260 -8.83 14.80 -25.91
CA ARG A 260 -9.74 15.22 -24.82
C ARG A 260 -8.92 15.48 -23.56
N HIS A 261 -8.99 16.70 -23.03
CA HIS A 261 -8.42 17.06 -21.74
C HIS A 261 -9.10 16.28 -20.60
N ARG A 262 -8.47 15.19 -20.17
CA ARG A 262 -8.57 14.63 -18.82
C ARG A 262 -7.15 14.20 -18.45
N GLN A 263 -6.65 14.65 -17.30
CA GLN A 263 -5.40 14.18 -16.71
C GLN A 263 -5.56 12.69 -16.39
N ASN A 264 -5.21 11.83 -17.35
CA ASN A 264 -5.14 10.40 -17.13
C ASN A 264 -3.73 10.08 -16.65
N VAL A 265 -3.62 9.67 -15.39
CA VAL A 265 -2.44 8.96 -14.89
C VAL A 265 -2.31 7.69 -15.73
N CYS A 266 -1.15 7.50 -16.35
CA CYS A 266 -0.86 6.25 -17.04
C CYS A 266 -0.26 5.29 -16.01
N LEU A 267 -1.02 4.28 -15.62
CA LEU A 267 -0.44 2.97 -15.29
C LEU A 267 -0.09 2.32 -16.64
N ASP A 268 0.94 1.48 -16.70
CA ASP A 268 1.46 0.93 -17.96
C ASP A 268 0.32 0.41 -18.85
N GLN A 269 0.16 1.00 -20.04
CA GLN A 269 -0.92 0.69 -20.99
C GLN A 269 -0.62 -0.56 -21.85
N SER A 270 0.45 -1.28 -21.58
CA SER A 270 0.81 -2.51 -22.31
C SER A 270 -0.22 -3.66 -22.21
N PHE A 271 -1.36 -3.48 -21.52
CA PHE A 271 -2.36 -4.52 -21.29
C PHE A 271 -3.81 -4.24 -21.77
N LEU A 272 -4.09 -3.14 -22.48
CA LEU A 272 -5.45 -2.88 -23.01
C LEU A 272 -5.76 -3.54 -24.36
N ASP A 273 -4.79 -4.14 -25.04
CA ASP A 273 -5.00 -4.76 -26.37
C ASP A 273 -5.34 -6.28 -26.32
N GLY A 274 -5.46 -6.87 -25.14
CA GLY A 274 -5.78 -8.30 -24.96
C GLY A 274 -7.28 -8.63 -24.90
N ALA A 275 -8.15 -7.64 -24.70
CA ALA A 275 -9.60 -7.84 -24.60
C ALA A 275 -10.30 -7.24 -25.83
N THR A 276 -10.04 -7.80 -27.01
CA THR A 276 -10.92 -7.58 -28.16
C THR A 276 -12.25 -8.28 -27.90
N PHE A 277 -13.24 -7.50 -27.47
CA PHE A 277 -14.64 -7.83 -27.67
C PHE A 277 -14.85 -8.17 -29.15
N ARG A 278 -14.99 -9.46 -29.48
CA ARG A 278 -15.68 -9.87 -30.70
C ARG A 278 -17.17 -9.60 -30.49
N ASN A 279 -17.61 -8.38 -30.78
CA ASN A 279 -19.00 -8.17 -31.15
C ASN A 279 -19.16 -8.65 -32.59
N SER A 280 -19.68 -9.87 -32.74
CA SER A 280 -20.32 -10.31 -33.96
C SER A 280 -21.71 -9.67 -34.01
N ASP A 281 -21.81 -8.55 -34.73
CA ASP A 281 -23.05 -8.17 -35.41
C ASP A 281 -23.14 -8.99 -36.70
N ASN A 282 -24.24 -9.76 -36.84
CA ASN A 282 -24.95 -10.15 -38.06
C ASN A 282 -26.07 -11.11 -37.61
N ALA A 283 -27.32 -10.65 -37.54
CA ALA A 283 -28.28 -10.68 -38.65
C ALA A 283 -28.71 -12.12 -39.00
N ASP A 284 -29.77 -12.60 -38.36
CA ASP A 284 -31.09 -12.92 -38.96
C ASP A 284 -32.11 -13.24 -37.86
#